data_AF-A0A7W7VWL1-F1
#
_entry.id   AF-A0A7W7VWL1-F1
#
_cell.length_a   1.000
_cell.length_b   1.000
_cell.length_c   1.000
_cell.angle_alpha   90.00
_cell.angle_beta   90.00
_cell.angle_gamma   90.00
#
_symmetry.space_group_name_H-M   'P 1'
#
loop_
_entity.id
_entity.type
_entity.pdbx_description
1 polymer ?
#
loop_
_entity_poly.entity_id
_entity_poly.type
_entity_poly.pdbx_seq_one_letter_code
_entity_poly.pdbx_strand_id
1 'polypeptide(L)'
;MESDTFDRLDRALVHALQLNARAPFSRIAAVLGVSDQTVARRYAKLRGAGLIRVLGLTSPEALGEVRWHVRVQCTPDAAQAVAESLARRQDTDWVKLSSGGTEINCSTRAHPDQADHSLLLQRLPRTPSVVGVTAHCVLHTFFGEALSLVVKSGTLSPEQVLALCPEPAAERPAGPPPVLDEADRRLLDALAADGRTPLTELATATGWSISTVRRRMEELEACGVLYFDLDVHWRIFGVRAQTMLWLSVAPAELAATGAALAEHPEVAYACATTGATNLHAVVLTSDVQSLYTYLTTRIASLPAVHQVETAPTMRIVKGPGPLPPPRTPTRR
;
A
#
# COMPACT_ATOMS: atom_id res chain seq x y z
N MET A 1 -22.95 10.67 -14.76
CA MET A 1 -21.66 10.93 -15.45
C MET A 1 -21.10 12.21 -14.84
N GLU A 2 -20.63 12.13 -13.60
CA GLU A 2 -19.99 13.27 -12.94
C GLU A 2 -18.56 13.35 -13.44
N SER A 3 -18.22 14.48 -14.05
CA SER A 3 -16.86 14.85 -14.39
C SER A 3 -16.08 15.06 -13.08
N ASP A 4 -15.48 13.99 -12.52
CA ASP A 4 -14.50 14.09 -11.45
C ASP A 4 -13.23 14.75 -11.97
N THR A 5 -13.30 16.06 -12.23
CA THR A 5 -12.15 16.87 -12.61
C THR A 5 -11.42 17.23 -11.33
N PHE A 6 -10.58 16.32 -10.83
CA PHE A 6 -9.56 16.66 -9.85
C PHE A 6 -8.63 17.70 -10.47
N ASP A 7 -8.51 18.86 -9.81
CA ASP A 7 -7.67 19.92 -10.34
C ASP A 7 -6.18 19.67 -10.03
N ARG A 8 -5.31 20.54 -10.54
CA ARG A 8 -3.87 20.44 -10.30
C ARG A 8 -3.52 20.55 -8.81
N LEU A 9 -4.28 21.33 -8.05
CA LEU A 9 -4.03 21.54 -6.63
C LEU A 9 -4.44 20.30 -5.81
N ASP A 10 -5.54 19.64 -6.15
CA ASP A 10 -5.94 18.37 -5.53
C ASP A 10 -4.82 17.32 -5.69
N ARG A 11 -4.28 17.18 -6.90
CA ARG A 11 -3.15 16.27 -7.18
C ARG A 11 -1.86 16.67 -6.44
N ALA A 12 -1.55 17.96 -6.38
CA ALA A 12 -0.38 18.47 -5.67
C ALA A 12 -0.48 18.27 -4.15
N LEU A 13 -1.67 18.43 -3.57
CA LEU A 13 -1.93 18.13 -2.17
C LEU A 13 -1.75 16.64 -1.88
N VAL A 14 -2.29 15.76 -2.73
CA VAL A 14 -2.13 14.31 -2.56
C VAL A 14 -0.65 13.91 -2.67
N HIS A 15 0.08 14.47 -3.62
CA HIS A 15 1.53 14.28 -3.72
C HIS A 15 2.25 14.76 -2.45
N ALA A 16 1.93 15.95 -1.95
CA ALA A 16 2.53 16.47 -0.72
C ALA A 16 2.29 15.56 0.49
N LEU A 17 1.07 15.01 0.61
CA LEU A 17 0.72 14.08 1.67
C LEU A 17 1.38 12.70 1.51
N GLN A 18 1.71 12.28 0.29
CA GLN A 18 2.48 11.04 0.10
C GLN A 18 3.94 11.19 0.49
N LEU A 19 4.51 12.39 0.34
CA LEU A 19 5.86 12.68 0.82
C LEU A 19 5.91 12.80 2.33
N ASN A 20 4.89 13.43 2.92
CA ASN A 20 4.80 13.62 4.36
C ASN A 20 3.34 13.70 4.82
N ALA A 21 2.77 12.54 5.15
CA ALA A 21 1.35 12.41 5.44
C ALA A 21 0.91 13.16 6.70
N ARG A 22 1.85 13.48 7.60
CA ARG A 22 1.61 14.22 8.84
C ARG A 22 2.10 15.67 8.81
N ALA A 23 2.63 16.16 7.68
CA ALA A 23 3.04 17.56 7.56
C ALA A 23 1.88 18.50 7.99
N PRO A 24 2.19 19.56 8.76
CA PRO A 24 1.22 20.61 9.05
C PRO A 24 0.67 21.21 7.76
N PHE A 25 -0.62 21.53 7.72
CA PHE A 25 -1.21 22.15 6.53
C PHE A 25 -0.59 23.50 6.20
N SER A 26 -0.06 24.22 7.19
CA SER A 26 0.72 25.44 6.98
C SER A 26 1.99 25.20 6.16
N ARG A 27 2.73 24.13 6.44
CA ARG A 27 3.93 23.75 5.67
C ARG A 27 3.56 23.37 4.24
N ILE A 28 2.51 22.55 4.06
CA ILE A 28 2.02 22.18 2.73
C ILE A 28 1.55 23.43 1.97
N ALA A 29 0.79 24.32 2.61
CA ALA A 29 0.28 25.55 2.01
C ALA A 29 1.40 26.46 1.51
N ALA A 30 2.45 26.65 2.32
CA ALA A 30 3.64 27.41 1.94
C ALA A 30 4.33 26.82 0.70
N VAL A 31 4.53 25.50 0.65
CA VAL A 31 5.18 24.81 -0.48
C VAL A 31 4.32 24.87 -1.75
N LEU A 32 3.00 24.79 -1.62
CA LEU A 32 2.07 24.84 -2.74
C LEU A 32 1.70 26.27 -3.18
N GLY A 33 2.12 27.30 -2.44
CA GLY A 33 1.80 28.70 -2.74
C GLY A 33 0.32 29.05 -2.56
N VAL A 34 -0.36 28.44 -1.58
CA VAL A 34 -1.78 28.68 -1.26
C VAL A 34 -1.97 28.93 0.24
N SER A 35 -3.19 29.25 0.67
CA SER A 35 -3.49 29.43 2.11
C SER A 35 -3.75 28.11 2.84
N ASP A 36 -3.45 28.08 4.14
CA ASP A 36 -3.74 26.96 5.05
C ASP A 36 -5.21 26.51 4.99
N GLN A 37 -6.13 27.48 4.94
CA GLN A 37 -7.56 27.23 4.84
C GLN A 37 -7.91 26.53 3.52
N THR A 38 -7.20 26.85 2.43
CA THR A 38 -7.39 26.18 1.14
C THR A 38 -6.95 24.72 1.23
N VAL A 39 -5.76 24.44 1.78
CA VAL A 39 -5.27 23.07 1.98
C VAL A 39 -6.22 22.27 2.88
N ALA A 40 -6.61 22.83 4.03
CA ALA A 40 -7.51 22.18 4.98
C ALA A 40 -8.86 21.83 4.35
N ARG A 41 -9.46 22.78 3.61
CA ARG A 41 -10.73 22.57 2.90
C ARG A 41 -10.62 21.47 1.85
N ARG A 42 -9.54 21.46 1.06
CA ARG A 42 -9.30 20.46 0.01
C ARG A 42 -9.05 19.07 0.60
N TYR A 43 -8.24 18.98 1.64
CA TYR A 43 -8.03 17.74 2.38
C TYR A 43 -9.34 17.18 2.93
N ALA A 44 -10.14 18.00 3.61
CA ALA A 44 -11.43 17.59 4.16
C ALA A 44 -12.39 17.07 3.07
N LYS A 45 -12.43 17.74 1.91
CA LYS A 45 -13.22 17.29 0.75
C LYS A 45 -12.77 15.92 0.25
N LEU A 46 -11.47 15.72 0.01
CA LEU A 46 -10.93 14.46 -0.51
C LEU A 46 -11.09 13.32 0.50
N ARG A 47 -10.83 13.58 1.78
CA ARG A 47 -11.03 12.63 2.88
C ARG A 47 -12.50 12.26 3.05
N GLY A 48 -13.41 13.25 3.06
CA GLY A 48 -14.85 13.05 3.19
C GLY A 48 -15.47 12.25 2.04
N ALA A 49 -14.92 12.40 0.83
CA ALA A 49 -15.29 11.58 -0.33
C ALA A 49 -14.66 10.17 -0.32
N GLY A 50 -13.87 9.84 0.72
CA GLY A 50 -13.17 8.56 0.85
C GLY A 50 -12.11 8.34 -0.23
N LEU A 51 -11.53 9.41 -0.77
CA LEU A 51 -10.52 9.36 -1.84
C LEU A 51 -9.10 9.30 -1.33
N ILE A 52 -8.88 9.77 -0.10
CA ILE A 52 -7.61 9.66 0.58
C ILE A 52 -7.83 9.27 2.04
N ARG A 53 -6.92 8.47 2.58
CA ARG A 53 -6.80 8.19 4.01
C ARG A 53 -5.33 8.20 4.38
N VAL A 54 -4.99 8.92 5.44
CA VAL A 54 -3.65 8.83 6.03
C VAL A 54 -3.65 7.67 7.01
N LEU A 55 -2.65 6.81 6.92
CA LEU A 55 -2.53 5.59 7.72
C LEU A 55 -1.16 5.57 8.38
N GLY A 56 -1.10 5.22 9.67
CA GLY A 56 0.14 4.76 10.30
C GLY A 56 0.19 3.24 10.19
N LEU A 57 1.17 2.73 9.45
CA LEU A 57 1.30 1.31 9.15
C LEU A 57 2.59 0.76 9.76
N THR A 58 2.60 -0.56 9.94
CA THR A 58 3.76 -1.28 10.41
C THR A 58 4.52 -1.95 9.27
N SER A 59 5.86 -1.90 9.32
CA SER A 59 6.69 -2.74 8.45
C SER A 59 6.72 -4.16 9.03
N PRO A 60 6.32 -5.19 8.25
CA PRO A 60 6.42 -6.59 8.69
C PRO A 60 7.86 -6.97 9.05
N GLU A 61 8.82 -6.57 8.21
CA GLU A 61 10.25 -6.81 8.39
C GLU A 61 10.77 -6.11 9.65
N ALA A 62 10.14 -5.00 10.03
CA ALA A 62 10.42 -4.30 11.27
C ALA A 62 10.04 -5.09 12.53
N LEU A 63 9.02 -5.92 12.41
CA LEU A 63 8.48 -6.77 13.46
C LEU A 63 8.97 -8.21 13.39
N GLY A 64 9.89 -8.53 12.47
CA GLY A 64 10.37 -9.90 12.23
C GLY A 64 9.34 -10.79 11.52
N GLU A 65 8.31 -10.20 10.92
CA GLU A 65 7.33 -10.91 10.11
C GLU A 65 7.80 -11.04 8.66
N VAL A 66 7.32 -12.09 8.00
CA VAL A 66 7.51 -12.40 6.60
C VAL A 66 6.23 -12.09 5.85
N ARG A 67 6.36 -11.35 4.74
CA ARG A 67 5.25 -11.06 3.83
C ARG A 67 5.10 -12.16 2.78
N TRP A 68 3.86 -12.53 2.52
CA TRP A 68 3.47 -13.50 1.49
C TRP A 68 2.46 -12.86 0.55
N HIS A 69 2.61 -13.10 -0.75
CA HIS A 69 1.56 -12.85 -1.73
C HIS A 69 0.78 -14.14 -1.97
N VAL A 70 -0.52 -14.10 -1.74
CA VAL A 70 -1.41 -15.26 -1.84
C VAL A 70 -2.39 -15.05 -2.98
N ARG A 71 -2.42 -16.01 -3.89
CA ARG A 71 -3.40 -16.14 -4.97
C ARG A 71 -4.38 -17.24 -4.56
N VAL A 72 -5.66 -16.90 -4.51
CA VAL A 72 -6.73 -17.84 -4.17
C VAL A 72 -7.66 -17.92 -5.36
N GLN A 73 -7.72 -19.10 -5.98
CA GLN A 73 -8.74 -19.39 -6.98
C GLN A 73 -10.00 -19.89 -6.28
N CYS A 74 -11.14 -19.32 -6.64
CA CYS A 74 -12.45 -19.64 -6.09
C CYS A 74 -13.45 -19.89 -7.22
N THR A 75 -14.57 -20.53 -6.89
CA THR A 75 -15.74 -20.51 -7.76
C THR A 75 -16.27 -19.06 -7.91
N PRO A 76 -16.81 -18.66 -9.08
CA PRO A 76 -17.21 -17.27 -9.34
C PRO A 76 -18.21 -16.68 -8.32
N ASP A 77 -19.11 -17.51 -7.80
CA ASP A 77 -20.14 -17.14 -6.82
C ASP A 77 -19.58 -16.89 -5.41
N ALA A 78 -18.40 -17.43 -5.11
CA ALA A 78 -17.81 -17.37 -3.77
C ALA A 78 -16.69 -16.35 -3.62
N ALA A 79 -16.02 -15.94 -4.71
CA ALA A 79 -14.82 -15.11 -4.63
C ALA A 79 -15.04 -13.80 -3.86
N GLN A 80 -16.19 -13.17 -4.07
CA GLN A 80 -16.60 -11.98 -3.33
C GLN A 80 -16.61 -12.21 -1.81
N ALA A 81 -17.31 -13.24 -1.35
CA ALA A 81 -17.48 -13.53 0.07
C ALA A 81 -16.15 -13.94 0.72
N VAL A 82 -15.33 -14.72 -0.01
CA VAL A 82 -13.98 -15.11 0.45
C VAL A 82 -13.08 -13.88 0.56
N ALA A 83 -13.11 -12.97 -0.43
CA ALA A 83 -12.34 -11.74 -0.39
C ALA A 83 -12.74 -10.83 0.77
N GLU A 84 -14.04 -10.69 1.05
CA GLU A 84 -14.52 -9.93 2.21
C GLU A 84 -14.10 -10.58 3.54
N SER A 85 -14.07 -11.91 3.61
CA SER A 85 -13.57 -12.64 4.77
C SER A 85 -12.07 -12.40 5.01
N LEU A 86 -11.26 -12.49 3.96
CA LEU A 86 -9.83 -12.19 3.99
C LEU A 86 -9.59 -10.73 4.40
N ALA A 87 -10.38 -9.80 3.87
CA ALA A 87 -10.26 -8.38 4.14
C ALA A 87 -10.53 -8.01 5.61
N ARG A 88 -11.37 -8.77 6.33
CA ARG A 88 -11.63 -8.54 7.76
C ARG A 88 -10.47 -8.95 8.68
N ARG A 89 -9.51 -9.73 8.19
CA ARG A 89 -8.36 -10.16 9.00
C ARG A 89 -7.35 -9.02 9.19
N GLN A 90 -6.70 -8.99 10.33
CA GLN A 90 -5.67 -7.98 10.64
C GLN A 90 -4.32 -8.30 9.98
N ASP A 91 -4.02 -9.58 9.76
CA ASP A 91 -2.79 -10.06 9.14
C ASP A 91 -2.80 -10.00 7.60
N THR A 92 -3.93 -9.60 7.00
CA THR A 92 -4.13 -9.58 5.54
C THR A 92 -4.36 -8.16 5.04
N ASP A 93 -3.64 -7.76 4.01
CA ASP A 93 -3.76 -6.47 3.33
C ASP A 93 -3.82 -6.64 1.80
N TRP A 94 -4.12 -5.55 1.09
CA TRP A 94 -4.19 -5.50 -0.38
C TRP A 94 -5.09 -6.58 -1.03
N VAL A 95 -6.27 -6.83 -0.45
CA VAL A 95 -7.21 -7.83 -0.98
C VAL A 95 -7.90 -7.31 -2.23
N LYS A 96 -7.70 -8.02 -3.35
CA LYS A 96 -8.16 -7.65 -4.70
C LYS A 96 -8.86 -8.81 -5.37
N LEU A 97 -9.94 -8.52 -6.08
CA LEU A 97 -10.60 -9.45 -7.00
C LEU A 97 -10.08 -9.21 -8.42
N SER A 98 -9.75 -10.30 -9.12
CA SER A 98 -9.20 -10.30 -10.48
C SER A 98 -9.85 -11.39 -11.34
N SER A 99 -9.46 -11.45 -12.63
CA SER A 99 -9.79 -12.56 -13.54
C SER A 99 -11.28 -12.90 -13.62
N GLY A 100 -12.14 -11.89 -13.81
CA GLY A 100 -13.58 -12.10 -13.94
C GLY A 100 -14.29 -12.51 -12.64
N GLY A 101 -13.63 -12.36 -11.48
CA GLY A 101 -14.21 -12.68 -10.18
C GLY A 101 -14.00 -14.13 -9.73
N THR A 102 -12.98 -14.82 -10.26
CA THR A 102 -12.61 -16.18 -9.82
C THR A 102 -11.27 -16.22 -9.12
N GLU A 103 -10.52 -15.12 -9.11
CA GLU A 103 -9.23 -15.05 -8.42
C GLU A 103 -9.21 -13.89 -7.43
N ILE A 104 -8.70 -14.19 -6.24
CA ILE A 104 -8.39 -13.23 -5.19
C ILE A 104 -6.87 -13.16 -5.06
N ASN A 105 -6.33 -11.96 -5.08
CA ASN A 105 -4.94 -11.70 -4.76
C ASN A 105 -4.91 -10.89 -3.46
N CYS A 106 -4.13 -11.32 -2.49
CA CYS A 106 -3.91 -10.58 -1.26
C CYS A 106 -2.49 -10.75 -0.75
N SER A 107 -2.08 -9.88 0.16
CA SER A 107 -0.84 -10.02 0.89
C SER A 107 -1.16 -10.42 2.34
N THR A 108 -0.37 -11.32 2.90
CA THR A 108 -0.50 -11.76 4.29
C THR A 108 0.83 -11.66 5.02
N ARG A 109 0.78 -11.36 6.31
CA ARG A 109 1.95 -11.19 7.17
C ARG A 109 1.99 -12.28 8.22
N ALA A 110 3.20 -12.72 8.56
CA ALA A 110 3.36 -13.90 9.36
C ALA A 110 4.73 -13.88 10.08
N HIS A 111 4.77 -13.92 11.42
CA HIS A 111 5.99 -14.13 12.22
C HIS A 111 6.56 -15.59 12.23
N PRO A 112 7.80 -15.88 11.75
CA PRO A 112 8.32 -17.24 11.51
C PRO A 112 8.09 -18.28 12.63
N ASP A 113 8.24 -17.84 13.90
CA ASP A 113 8.08 -18.69 15.09
C ASP A 113 6.63 -18.94 15.51
N GLN A 114 5.67 -18.20 14.96
CA GLN A 114 4.25 -18.47 15.16
C GLN A 114 3.80 -19.56 14.20
N ALA A 115 3.36 -20.68 14.77
CA ALA A 115 2.70 -21.77 14.03
C ALA A 115 1.47 -21.30 13.21
N ASP A 116 1.01 -20.06 13.39
CA ASP A 116 -0.17 -19.48 12.73
C ASP A 116 -0.02 -19.21 11.22
N HIS A 117 1.19 -19.27 10.64
CA HIS A 117 1.41 -19.20 9.16
C HIS A 117 0.66 -20.31 8.47
N SER A 118 0.62 -21.43 9.18
CA SER A 118 -0.05 -22.63 8.81
C SER A 118 -1.56 -22.42 8.78
N LEU A 119 -2.17 -21.57 9.62
CA LEU A 119 -3.62 -21.55 9.72
C LEU A 119 -4.30 -20.98 8.48
N LEU A 120 -3.86 -19.84 7.92
CA LEU A 120 -4.50 -19.31 6.71
C LEU A 120 -4.20 -20.18 5.49
N LEU A 121 -2.92 -20.50 5.26
CA LEU A 121 -2.50 -21.30 4.12
C LEU A 121 -2.97 -22.77 4.19
N GLN A 122 -3.24 -23.33 5.39
CA GLN A 122 -3.85 -24.66 5.54
C GLN A 122 -5.38 -24.64 5.58
N ARG A 123 -6.02 -23.56 6.06
CA ARG A 123 -7.50 -23.48 6.13
C ARG A 123 -8.12 -23.05 4.81
N LEU A 124 -7.47 -22.17 4.04
CA LEU A 124 -8.01 -21.72 2.76
C LEU A 124 -8.29 -22.88 1.79
N PRO A 125 -7.37 -23.86 1.57
CA PRO A 125 -7.65 -25.01 0.73
C PRO A 125 -8.79 -25.90 1.24
N ARG A 126 -9.16 -25.81 2.52
CA ARG A 126 -10.27 -26.58 3.12
C ARG A 126 -11.62 -25.89 2.97
N THR A 127 -11.65 -24.68 2.42
CA THR A 127 -12.90 -23.97 2.14
C THR A 127 -13.49 -24.55 0.86
N PRO A 128 -14.71 -25.12 0.85
CA PRO A 128 -15.25 -25.85 -0.31
C PRO A 128 -15.26 -25.05 -1.62
N SER A 129 -15.38 -23.73 -1.54
CA SER A 129 -15.43 -22.85 -2.70
C SER A 129 -14.05 -22.39 -3.20
N VAL A 130 -12.97 -22.79 -2.53
CA VAL A 130 -11.58 -22.50 -2.92
C VAL A 130 -11.05 -23.70 -3.72
N VAL A 131 -10.71 -23.46 -4.98
CA VAL A 131 -10.26 -24.50 -5.91
C VAL A 131 -8.73 -24.56 -6.01
N GLY A 132 -8.04 -23.50 -5.59
CA GLY A 132 -6.58 -23.44 -5.60
C GLY A 132 -6.06 -22.33 -4.69
N VAL A 133 -4.88 -22.57 -4.12
CA VAL A 133 -4.13 -21.56 -3.35
C VAL A 133 -2.67 -21.65 -3.75
N THR A 134 -2.11 -20.52 -4.17
CA THR A 134 -0.66 -20.37 -4.40
C THR A 134 -0.15 -19.27 -3.49
N ALA A 135 0.94 -19.53 -2.78
CA ALA A 135 1.55 -18.55 -1.88
C ALA A 135 3.02 -18.35 -2.26
N HIS A 136 3.40 -17.09 -2.39
CA HIS A 136 4.72 -16.65 -2.81
C HIS A 136 5.32 -15.81 -1.68
N CYS A 137 6.40 -16.29 -1.07
CA CYS A 137 7.12 -15.55 -0.04
C CYS A 137 7.83 -14.37 -0.69
N VAL A 138 7.69 -13.17 -0.12
CA VAL A 138 8.41 -11.98 -0.58
C VAL A 138 9.83 -12.04 -0.05
N LEU A 139 10.79 -12.05 -0.98
CA LEU A 139 12.22 -12.15 -0.67
C LEU A 139 12.91 -10.79 -0.64
N HIS A 140 12.45 -9.86 -1.48
CA HIS A 140 13.03 -8.53 -1.60
C HIS A 140 12.02 -7.56 -2.24
N THR A 141 11.81 -6.39 -1.66
CA THR A 141 11.01 -5.32 -2.26
C THR A 141 11.93 -4.35 -3.00
N PHE A 142 11.75 -4.23 -4.33
CA PHE A 142 12.49 -3.26 -5.15
C PHE A 142 11.85 -1.87 -5.11
N PHE A 143 10.51 -1.82 -5.06
CA PHE A 143 9.75 -0.58 -4.98
C PHE A 143 8.39 -0.80 -4.33
N GLY A 144 7.97 0.20 -3.54
CA GLY A 144 6.70 0.24 -2.82
C GLY A 144 6.89 0.28 -1.30
N GLU A 145 5.82 0.06 -0.53
CA GLU A 145 5.74 0.28 0.92
C GLU A 145 5.72 1.77 1.31
N ALA A 146 6.77 2.28 1.96
CA ALA A 146 6.89 3.70 2.31
C ALA A 146 7.10 4.61 1.07
N LEU A 147 7.44 4.01 -0.08
CA LEU A 147 7.64 4.72 -1.34
C LEU A 147 6.37 4.68 -2.20
N SER A 148 5.80 5.85 -2.48
CA SER A 148 4.58 5.99 -3.27
C SER A 148 4.87 6.14 -4.77
N LEU A 149 4.00 5.62 -5.64
CA LEU A 149 4.05 5.82 -7.10
C LEU A 149 4.18 7.30 -7.50
N VAL A 150 3.57 8.19 -6.71
CA VAL A 150 3.53 9.62 -7.00
C VAL A 150 4.90 10.28 -6.83
N VAL A 151 5.86 9.64 -6.14
CA VAL A 151 7.26 10.05 -6.17
C VAL A 151 7.83 10.01 -7.60
N LYS A 152 7.36 9.09 -8.45
CA LYS A 152 7.78 8.98 -9.86
C LYS A 152 6.97 9.86 -10.81
N SER A 153 5.67 9.99 -10.55
CA SER A 153 4.69 10.50 -11.52
C SER A 153 3.90 11.70 -10.99
N GLY A 154 4.36 12.31 -9.90
CA GLY A 154 3.67 13.37 -9.19
C GLY A 154 3.80 14.75 -9.82
N THR A 155 3.05 15.70 -9.27
CA THR A 155 2.89 17.06 -9.83
C THR A 155 3.79 18.13 -9.21
N LEU A 156 4.62 17.77 -8.23
CA LEU A 156 5.47 18.72 -7.49
C LEU A 156 6.84 18.81 -8.15
N SER A 157 7.46 19.99 -8.10
CA SER A 157 8.84 20.17 -8.55
C SER A 157 9.83 19.49 -7.59
N PRO A 158 11.07 19.18 -8.03
CA PRO A 158 12.10 18.61 -7.15
C PRO A 158 12.34 19.44 -5.87
N GLU A 159 12.29 20.77 -5.96
CA GLU A 159 12.43 21.66 -4.80
C GLU A 159 11.27 21.52 -3.81
N GLN A 160 10.04 21.43 -4.32
CA GLN A 160 8.85 21.22 -3.48
C GLN A 160 8.87 19.85 -2.81
N VAL A 161 9.37 18.82 -3.52
CA VAL A 161 9.56 17.49 -2.96
C VAL A 161 10.54 17.56 -1.79
N LEU A 162 11.72 18.14 -2.00
CA LEU A 162 12.75 18.29 -0.96
C LEU A 162 12.23 19.07 0.26
N ALA A 163 11.41 20.11 0.05
CA ALA A 163 10.84 20.91 1.13
C ALA A 163 9.79 20.18 1.98
N LEU A 164 9.21 19.08 1.47
CA LEU A 164 8.17 18.31 2.17
C LEU A 164 8.67 16.98 2.71
N CYS A 165 9.66 16.37 2.04
CA CYS A 165 10.25 15.13 2.50
C CYS A 165 10.73 15.29 3.95
N PRO A 166 10.37 14.36 4.84
CA PRO A 166 11.03 14.26 6.14
C PRO A 166 12.52 13.99 5.91
N GLU A 167 13.35 14.32 6.90
CA GLU A 167 14.74 13.88 6.85
C GLU A 167 14.77 12.34 6.75
N PRO A 168 15.69 11.77 5.97
CA PRO A 168 15.80 10.32 5.87
C PRO A 168 15.95 9.78 7.29
N ALA A 169 15.07 8.84 7.66
CA ALA A 169 15.29 8.09 8.89
C ALA A 169 16.70 7.47 8.81
N ALA A 170 17.48 7.59 9.88
CA ALA A 170 18.78 6.95 9.96
C ALA A 170 18.63 5.46 9.60
N GLU A 171 19.65 4.88 8.96
CA GLU A 171 19.68 3.45 8.67
C GLU A 171 19.23 2.68 9.91
N ARG A 172 18.26 1.78 9.70
CA ARG A 172 17.60 1.06 10.79
C ARG A 172 18.67 0.49 11.73
N PRO A 173 18.63 0.81 13.04
CA PRO A 173 19.62 0.31 13.97
C PRO A 173 19.61 -1.22 13.93
N ALA A 174 20.78 -1.83 13.69
CA ALA A 174 20.94 -3.28 13.70
C ALA A 174 20.62 -3.80 15.11
N GLY A 175 19.47 -4.45 15.26
CA GLY A 175 18.98 -4.94 16.55
C GLY A 175 17.76 -5.84 16.40
N PRO A 176 17.42 -6.62 17.45
CA PRO A 176 16.22 -7.44 17.44
C PRO A 176 14.97 -6.57 17.28
N PRO A 177 13.88 -7.11 16.68
CA PRO A 177 12.60 -6.41 16.59
C PRO A 177 12.16 -5.91 17.97
N PRO A 178 11.65 -4.67 18.09
CA PRO A 178 11.15 -4.20 19.37
C PRO A 178 9.91 -5.01 19.77
N VAL A 179 9.86 -5.38 21.05
CA VAL A 179 8.68 -6.03 21.62
C VAL A 179 7.61 -4.96 21.84
N LEU A 180 6.47 -5.12 21.16
CA LEU A 180 5.32 -4.24 21.31
C LEU A 180 4.47 -4.67 22.51
N ASP A 181 4.19 -3.74 23.42
CA ASP A 181 3.25 -3.94 24.52
C ASP A 181 1.79 -3.67 24.08
N GLU A 182 0.84 -3.77 25.01
CA GLU A 182 -0.58 -3.54 24.72
C GLU A 182 -0.91 -2.07 24.43
N ALA A 183 -0.17 -1.13 25.02
CA ALA A 183 -0.36 0.29 24.74
C ALA A 183 0.25 0.67 23.38
N ASP A 184 1.37 0.06 22.99
CA ASP A 184 1.92 0.14 21.63
C ASP A 184 0.90 -0.35 20.60
N ARG A 185 0.26 -1.51 20.84
CA ARG A 185 -0.78 -2.03 19.94
C ARG A 185 -1.96 -1.06 19.80
N ARG A 186 -2.46 -0.51 20.92
CA ARG A 186 -3.54 0.50 20.89
C ARG A 186 -3.12 1.78 20.16
N LEU A 187 -1.86 2.22 20.31
CA LEU A 187 -1.31 3.35 19.56
C LEU A 187 -1.33 3.07 18.05
N LEU A 188 -0.79 1.92 17.65
CA LEU A 188 -0.68 1.51 16.25
C LEU A 188 -2.05 1.29 15.61
N ASP A 189 -3.02 0.69 16.32
CA ASP A 189 -4.38 0.50 15.84
C ASP A 189 -5.09 1.84 15.57
N ALA A 190 -4.93 2.82 16.48
CA ALA A 190 -5.49 4.15 16.30
C ALA A 190 -4.87 4.87 15.08
N LEU A 191 -3.55 4.78 14.93
CA LEU A 191 -2.84 5.35 13.78
C LEU A 191 -3.17 4.61 12.47
N ALA A 192 -3.38 3.30 12.50
CA ALA A 192 -3.81 2.52 11.35
C ALA A 192 -5.22 2.91 10.89
N ALA A 193 -6.10 3.32 11.81
CA ALA A 193 -7.41 3.86 11.48
C ALA A 193 -7.32 5.27 10.87
N ASP A 194 -6.55 6.16 11.51
CA ASP A 194 -6.24 7.52 11.03
C ASP A 194 -4.84 7.96 11.50
N GLY A 195 -3.89 8.02 10.57
CA GLY A 195 -2.51 8.40 10.88
C GLY A 195 -2.35 9.87 11.27
N ARG A 196 -3.38 10.70 11.10
CA ARG A 196 -3.42 12.09 11.57
C ARG A 196 -4.15 12.26 12.91
N THR A 197 -4.49 11.17 13.61
CA THR A 197 -5.10 11.21 14.95
C THR A 197 -4.31 12.15 15.88
N PRO A 198 -4.98 13.11 16.56
CA PRO A 198 -4.31 14.03 17.47
C PRO A 198 -3.62 13.32 18.64
N LEU A 199 -2.49 13.85 19.10
CA LEU A 199 -1.74 13.27 20.23
C LEU A 199 -2.56 13.17 21.52
N THR A 200 -3.53 14.06 21.71
CA THR A 200 -4.47 14.03 22.84
C THR A 200 -5.36 12.79 22.81
N GLU A 201 -5.87 12.41 21.64
CA GLU A 201 -6.72 11.22 21.47
C GLU A 201 -5.90 9.94 21.61
N LEU A 202 -4.67 9.92 21.05
CA LEU A 202 -3.73 8.81 21.22
C LEU A 202 -3.35 8.61 22.69
N ALA A 203 -3.14 9.70 23.45
CA ALA A 203 -2.88 9.64 24.89
C ALA A 203 -4.05 9.01 25.64
N THR A 204 -5.29 9.39 25.31
CA THR A 204 -6.50 8.76 25.89
C THR A 204 -6.61 7.27 25.53
N ALA A 205 -6.37 6.90 24.26
CA ALA A 205 -6.49 5.52 23.80
C ALA A 205 -5.45 4.58 24.44
N THR A 206 -4.23 5.07 24.67
CA THR A 206 -3.10 4.32 25.23
C THR A 206 -3.08 4.35 26.77
N GLY A 207 -3.59 5.42 27.38
CA GLY A 207 -3.41 5.71 28.81
C GLY A 207 -2.08 6.40 29.14
N TRP A 208 -1.31 6.81 28.13
CA TRP A 208 -0.06 7.52 28.31
C TRP A 208 -0.24 9.04 28.38
N SER A 209 0.78 9.76 28.85
CA SER A 209 0.86 11.21 28.65
C SER A 209 1.15 11.54 27.19
N ILE A 210 0.79 12.76 26.77
CA ILE A 210 1.07 13.27 25.41
C ILE A 210 2.57 13.23 25.09
N SER A 211 3.44 13.53 26.06
CA SER A 211 4.89 13.48 25.89
C SER A 211 5.39 12.05 25.66
N THR A 212 4.83 11.07 26.37
CA THR A 212 5.17 9.65 26.19
C THR A 212 4.71 9.14 24.83
N VAL A 213 3.49 9.49 24.39
CA VAL A 213 3.01 9.15 23.03
C VAL A 213 3.96 9.69 21.98
N ARG A 214 4.32 10.99 22.05
CA ARG A 214 5.23 11.62 21.09
C ARG A 214 6.56 10.88 21.01
N ARG A 215 7.22 10.70 22.16
CA ARG A 215 8.51 10.00 22.24
C ARG A 215 8.41 8.59 21.67
N ARG A 216 7.32 7.86 21.98
CA ARG A 216 7.15 6.49 21.50
C ARG A 216 6.92 6.42 19.98
N MET A 217 6.17 7.36 19.42
CA MET A 217 6.02 7.47 17.97
C MET A 217 7.38 7.73 17.30
N GLU A 218 8.16 8.68 17.83
CA GLU A 218 9.51 8.98 17.33
C GLU A 218 10.44 7.76 17.40
N GLU A 219 10.38 6.97 18.48
CA GLU A 219 11.13 5.72 18.63
C GLU A 219 10.71 4.65 17.60
N LEU A 220 9.40 4.48 17.39
CA LEU A 220 8.86 3.50 16.43
C LEU A 220 9.12 3.90 14.98
N GLU A 221 9.10 5.21 14.68
CA GLU A 221 9.48 5.76 13.38
C GLU A 221 10.99 5.59 13.15
N ALA A 222 11.83 5.89 14.15
CA ALA A 222 13.29 5.78 14.04
C ALA A 222 13.76 4.33 13.87
N CYS A 223 13.07 3.35 14.46
CA CYS A 223 13.40 1.93 14.27
C CYS A 223 12.72 1.29 13.03
N GLY A 224 11.97 2.10 12.26
CA GLY A 224 11.28 1.67 11.04
C GLY A 224 10.04 0.82 11.27
N VAL A 225 9.60 0.64 12.52
CA VAL A 225 8.36 -0.10 12.82
C VAL A 225 7.15 0.67 12.36
N LEU A 226 7.09 1.98 12.63
CA LEU A 226 5.98 2.83 12.25
C LEU A 226 6.39 3.69 11.04
N TYR A 227 5.59 3.67 9.98
CA TYR A 227 5.67 4.64 8.90
C TYR A 227 4.28 5.15 8.56
N PHE A 228 4.22 6.31 7.91
CA PHE A 228 2.96 6.88 7.46
C PHE A 228 2.83 6.77 5.95
N ASP A 229 1.67 6.30 5.51
CA ASP A 229 1.32 6.16 4.10
C ASP A 229 -0.03 6.83 3.82
N LEU A 230 -0.30 7.06 2.53
CA LEU A 230 -1.55 7.62 2.03
C LEU A 230 -2.25 6.59 1.12
N ASP A 231 -3.31 5.97 1.65
CA ASP A 231 -4.25 5.19 0.84
C ASP A 231 -5.05 6.13 -0.06
N VAL A 232 -4.77 6.07 -1.36
CA VAL A 232 -5.28 7.00 -2.37
C VAL A 232 -6.11 6.27 -3.42
N HIS A 233 -7.24 6.86 -3.77
CA HIS A 233 -7.98 6.44 -4.95
C HIS A 233 -7.34 7.00 -6.21
N TRP A 234 -6.71 6.11 -7.00
CA TRP A 234 -5.89 6.46 -8.16
C TRP A 234 -6.59 7.24 -9.29
N ARG A 235 -7.92 7.32 -9.26
CA ARG A 235 -8.72 8.17 -10.16
C ARG A 235 -8.34 9.65 -10.07
N ILE A 236 -7.79 10.09 -8.94
CA ILE A 236 -7.24 11.45 -8.75
C ILE A 236 -6.15 11.76 -9.79
N PHE A 237 -5.37 10.75 -10.16
CA PHE A 237 -4.30 10.83 -11.15
C PHE A 237 -4.70 10.30 -12.53
N GLY A 238 -5.99 10.09 -12.79
CA GLY A 238 -6.47 9.60 -14.09
C GLY A 238 -6.17 8.13 -14.37
N VAL A 239 -5.62 7.40 -13.41
CA VAL A 239 -5.41 5.95 -13.50
C VAL A 239 -6.75 5.24 -13.36
N ARG A 240 -7.02 4.32 -14.28
CA ARG A 240 -8.28 3.54 -14.30
C ARG A 240 -8.06 2.04 -14.36
N ALA A 241 -6.85 1.59 -14.70
CA ALA A 241 -6.50 0.18 -14.76
C ALA A 241 -5.34 -0.11 -13.80
N GLN A 242 -5.56 -1.05 -12.88
CA GLN A 242 -4.52 -1.68 -12.08
C GLN A 242 -4.35 -3.11 -12.57
N THR A 243 -3.12 -3.57 -12.77
CA THR A 243 -2.84 -4.94 -13.21
C THR A 243 -1.67 -5.49 -12.43
N MET A 244 -1.80 -6.72 -11.95
CA MET A 244 -0.69 -7.46 -11.36
C MET A 244 0.03 -8.20 -12.49
N LEU A 245 1.35 -8.14 -12.46
CA LEU A 245 2.24 -8.85 -13.37
C LEU A 245 3.01 -9.87 -12.53
N TRP A 246 2.94 -11.13 -12.96
CA TRP A 246 3.76 -12.20 -12.42
C TRP A 246 4.76 -12.59 -13.49
N LEU A 247 6.04 -12.31 -13.23
CA LEU A 247 7.11 -12.46 -14.19
C LEU A 247 8.02 -13.62 -13.78
N SER A 248 8.49 -14.37 -14.77
CA SER A 248 9.59 -15.32 -14.61
C SER A 248 10.85 -14.73 -15.20
N VAL A 249 11.88 -14.58 -14.37
CA VAL A 249 13.16 -13.94 -14.71
C VAL A 249 14.30 -14.90 -14.40
N ALA A 250 15.35 -14.90 -15.25
CA ALA A 250 16.57 -15.65 -14.95
C ALA A 250 17.12 -15.28 -13.55
N PRO A 251 17.41 -16.23 -12.64
CA PRO A 251 17.81 -15.91 -11.27
C PRO A 251 19.03 -14.96 -11.16
N ALA A 252 20.00 -15.10 -12.07
CA ALA A 252 21.19 -14.24 -12.11
C ALA A 252 20.87 -12.76 -12.43
N GLU A 253 19.76 -12.51 -13.12
CA GLU A 253 19.34 -11.18 -13.59
C GLU A 253 18.18 -10.61 -12.76
N LEU A 254 17.71 -11.33 -11.74
CA LEU A 254 16.52 -10.96 -10.98
C LEU A 254 16.67 -9.60 -10.29
N ALA A 255 17.83 -9.34 -9.68
CA ALA A 255 18.10 -8.08 -9.00
C ALA A 255 18.12 -6.90 -9.98
N ALA A 256 18.84 -7.03 -11.10
CA ALA A 256 18.94 -5.98 -12.12
C ALA A 256 17.58 -5.71 -12.79
N THR A 257 16.84 -6.77 -13.13
CA THR A 257 15.51 -6.65 -13.74
C THR A 257 14.51 -6.02 -12.78
N GLY A 258 14.53 -6.41 -11.51
CA GLY A 258 13.67 -5.82 -10.48
C GLY A 258 13.96 -4.34 -10.24
N ALA A 259 15.24 -3.94 -10.21
CA ALA A 259 15.65 -2.54 -10.11
C ALA A 259 15.21 -1.72 -11.33
N ALA A 260 15.42 -2.23 -12.55
CA ALA A 260 14.96 -1.56 -13.77
C ALA A 260 13.43 -1.42 -13.80
N LEU A 261 12.70 -2.46 -13.42
CA LEU A 261 11.25 -2.42 -13.33
C LEU A 261 10.78 -1.40 -12.28
N ALA A 262 11.50 -1.30 -11.16
CA ALA A 262 11.26 -0.30 -10.12
C ALA A 262 11.46 1.14 -10.58
N GLU A 263 12.12 1.42 -11.71
CA GLU A 263 12.24 2.78 -12.26
C GLU A 263 11.07 3.16 -13.17
N HIS A 264 10.27 2.18 -13.62
CA HIS A 264 9.15 2.48 -14.51
C HIS A 264 8.06 3.31 -13.81
N PRO A 265 7.54 4.37 -14.45
CA PRO A 265 6.51 5.25 -13.88
C PRO A 265 5.15 4.57 -13.72
N GLU A 266 4.91 3.45 -14.41
CA GLU A 266 3.71 2.63 -14.28
C GLU A 266 3.75 1.72 -13.05
N VAL A 267 4.93 1.43 -12.49
CA VAL A 267 5.12 0.44 -11.42
C VAL A 267 4.89 1.05 -10.04
N ALA A 268 3.78 0.65 -9.41
CA ALA A 268 3.38 1.05 -8.06
C ALA A 268 3.94 0.15 -6.95
N TYR A 269 4.29 -1.09 -7.30
CA TYR A 269 4.93 -2.03 -6.38
C TYR A 269 5.72 -3.05 -7.21
N ALA A 270 6.90 -3.46 -6.75
CA ALA A 270 7.70 -4.51 -7.36
C ALA A 270 8.50 -5.26 -6.29
N CYS A 271 8.44 -6.59 -6.31
CA CYS A 271 9.19 -7.43 -5.38
C CYS A 271 9.60 -8.77 -6.01
N ALA A 272 10.73 -9.31 -5.54
CA ALA A 272 11.13 -10.68 -5.80
C ALA A 272 10.38 -11.65 -4.87
N THR A 273 9.96 -12.78 -5.41
CA THR A 273 9.18 -13.77 -4.67
C THR A 273 9.68 -15.21 -4.88
N THR A 274 9.28 -16.13 -4.01
CA THR A 274 9.45 -17.58 -4.26
C THR A 274 8.47 -18.09 -5.31
N GLY A 275 8.77 -19.25 -5.91
CA GLY A 275 7.91 -19.92 -6.90
C GLY A 275 8.37 -19.75 -8.35
N ALA A 276 7.53 -20.18 -9.29
CA ALA A 276 7.85 -20.17 -10.72
C ALA A 276 7.88 -18.76 -11.34
N THR A 277 7.09 -17.85 -10.79
CA THR A 277 7.12 -16.42 -11.05
C THR A 277 7.88 -15.76 -9.89
N ASN A 278 9.15 -15.47 -10.12
CA ASN A 278 10.08 -14.99 -9.10
C ASN A 278 10.17 -13.45 -9.02
N LEU A 279 9.39 -12.74 -9.83
CA LEU A 279 9.23 -11.29 -9.77
C LEU A 279 7.74 -10.94 -9.89
N HIS A 280 7.21 -10.16 -8.96
CA HIS A 280 5.84 -9.66 -8.95
C HIS A 280 5.84 -8.14 -9.05
N ALA A 281 4.90 -7.58 -9.82
CA ALA A 281 4.70 -6.14 -9.87
C ALA A 281 3.22 -5.75 -9.95
N VAL A 282 2.88 -4.59 -9.37
CA VAL A 282 1.58 -3.93 -9.57
C VAL A 282 1.81 -2.73 -10.46
N VAL A 283 1.15 -2.70 -11.62
CA VAL A 283 1.21 -1.58 -12.56
C VAL A 283 -0.09 -0.82 -12.63
N LEU A 284 0.02 0.50 -12.74
CA LEU A 284 -1.06 1.45 -12.87
C LEU A 284 -1.01 2.10 -14.25
N THR A 285 -2.12 2.05 -14.97
CA THR A 285 -2.26 2.62 -16.31
C THR A 285 -3.57 3.39 -16.44
N SER A 286 -3.62 4.32 -17.39
CA SER A 286 -4.80 5.13 -17.70
C SER A 286 -5.96 4.28 -18.24
N ASP A 287 -5.64 3.22 -18.99
CA ASP A 287 -6.59 2.30 -19.62
C ASP A 287 -5.89 1.01 -20.08
N VAL A 288 -6.68 0.08 -20.60
CA VAL A 288 -6.21 -1.23 -21.10
C VAL A 288 -5.28 -1.09 -22.32
N GLN A 289 -5.45 -0.07 -23.16
CA GLN A 289 -4.58 0.14 -24.32
C GLN A 289 -3.18 0.61 -23.90
N SER A 290 -3.14 1.43 -22.86
CA SER A 290 -1.90 1.89 -22.21
C SER A 290 -1.17 0.71 -21.57
N LEU A 291 -1.90 -0.24 -20.95
CA LEU A 291 -1.34 -1.51 -20.47
C LEU A 291 -0.73 -2.33 -21.62
N TYR A 292 -1.44 -2.50 -22.74
CA TYR A 292 -0.90 -3.21 -23.90
C TYR A 292 0.40 -2.57 -24.41
N THR A 293 0.41 -1.23 -24.50
CA THR A 293 1.60 -0.48 -24.91
C THR A 293 2.75 -0.72 -23.93
N TYR A 294 2.49 -0.65 -22.63
CA TYR A 294 3.50 -0.92 -21.59
C TYR A 294 4.09 -2.33 -21.69
N LEU A 295 3.24 -3.35 -21.86
CA LEU A 295 3.65 -4.75 -22.00
C LEU A 295 4.51 -4.98 -23.25
N THR A 296 4.14 -4.38 -24.37
CA THR A 296 4.80 -4.58 -25.68
C THR A 296 6.01 -3.70 -25.92
N THR A 297 6.28 -2.74 -25.02
CA THR A 297 7.42 -1.82 -25.13
C THR A 297 8.36 -1.98 -23.94
N ARG A 298 8.05 -1.37 -22.78
CA ARG A 298 8.92 -1.32 -21.60
C ARG A 298 9.14 -2.70 -20.97
N ILE A 299 8.12 -3.55 -20.89
CA ILE A 299 8.30 -4.92 -20.38
C ILE A 299 9.02 -5.78 -21.40
N ALA A 300 8.64 -5.70 -22.68
CA ALA A 300 9.32 -6.43 -23.75
C ALA A 300 10.81 -6.06 -23.90
N SER A 301 11.22 -4.86 -23.47
CA SER A 301 12.63 -4.44 -23.47
C SER A 301 13.46 -5.03 -22.33
N LEU A 302 12.88 -5.79 -21.39
CA LEU A 302 13.60 -6.47 -20.31
C LEU A 302 13.99 -7.89 -20.78
N PRO A 303 15.23 -8.10 -21.27
CA PRO A 303 15.60 -9.34 -21.99
C PRO A 303 15.59 -10.59 -21.09
N ALA A 304 15.74 -10.42 -19.79
CA ALA A 304 15.74 -11.52 -18.82
C ALA A 304 14.34 -12.02 -18.44
N VAL A 305 13.27 -11.35 -18.91
CA VAL A 305 11.89 -11.76 -18.68
C VAL A 305 11.49 -12.84 -19.68
N HIS A 306 11.20 -14.04 -19.19
CA HIS A 306 10.81 -15.19 -20.03
C HIS A 306 9.30 -15.36 -20.18
N GLN A 307 8.56 -15.01 -19.12
CA GLN A 307 7.11 -15.15 -19.08
C GLN A 307 6.51 -14.00 -18.29
N VAL A 308 5.35 -13.52 -18.74
CA VAL A 308 4.53 -12.54 -18.01
C VAL A 308 3.11 -13.07 -17.96
N GLU A 309 2.60 -13.24 -16.75
CA GLU A 309 1.18 -13.47 -16.49
C GLU A 309 0.55 -12.17 -15.99
N THR A 310 -0.57 -11.77 -16.58
CA THR A 310 -1.27 -10.52 -16.26
C THR A 310 -2.60 -10.81 -15.58
N ALA A 311 -2.83 -10.21 -14.41
CA ALA A 311 -4.09 -10.28 -13.68
C ALA A 311 -4.66 -8.87 -13.45
N PRO A 312 -5.56 -8.39 -14.33
CA PRO A 312 -6.24 -7.11 -14.14
C PRO A 312 -7.09 -7.11 -12.87
N THR A 313 -6.95 -6.06 -12.06
CA THR A 313 -7.74 -5.87 -10.84
C THR A 313 -9.11 -5.34 -11.21
N MET A 314 -10.15 -6.11 -10.88
CA MET A 314 -11.55 -5.73 -11.06
C MET A 314 -12.06 -4.89 -9.90
N ARG A 315 -11.66 -5.25 -8.67
CA ARG A 315 -12.10 -4.56 -7.47
C ARG A 315 -11.07 -4.68 -6.35
N ILE A 316 -10.78 -3.56 -5.69
CA ILE A 316 -10.01 -3.54 -4.45
C ILE A 316 -11.01 -3.66 -3.29
N VAL A 317 -10.91 -4.74 -2.52
CA VAL A 317 -11.74 -5.00 -1.33
C VAL A 317 -11.10 -4.36 -0.10
N LYS A 318 -9.77 -4.41 0.00
CA LYS A 318 -8.99 -3.77 1.06
C LYS A 318 -7.65 -3.25 0.51
N GLY A 319 -7.24 -2.07 0.96
CA GLY A 319 -5.94 -1.46 0.66
C GLY A 319 -4.85 -1.87 1.66
N PRO A 320 -3.90 -0.98 1.98
CA PRO A 320 -2.77 -1.30 2.87
C PRO A 320 -3.13 -1.30 4.37
N GLY A 321 -4.17 -0.56 4.75
CA GLY A 321 -4.61 -0.43 6.14
C GLY A 321 -5.85 -1.26 6.49
N PRO A 322 -6.40 -1.06 7.70
CA PRO A 322 -7.68 -1.64 8.12
C PRO A 322 -8.79 -1.36 7.10
N LEU A 323 -9.72 -2.32 7.01
CA LEU A 323 -10.87 -2.20 6.13
C LEU A 323 -11.57 -0.86 6.39
N PRO A 324 -11.77 -0.02 5.36
CA PRO A 324 -12.47 1.23 5.56
C PRO A 324 -13.90 0.96 6.06
N PRO A 325 -14.45 1.81 6.93
CA PRO A 325 -15.86 1.72 7.29
C PRO A 325 -16.72 1.80 6.02
N PRO A 326 -17.87 1.10 5.99
CA PRO A 326 -18.76 1.12 4.82
C PRO A 326 -19.14 2.56 4.50
N ARG A 327 -18.92 2.96 3.23
CA ARG A 327 -19.27 4.31 2.76
C ARG A 327 -20.77 4.50 2.97
N THR A 328 -21.15 5.48 3.79
CA THR A 328 -22.55 5.91 3.85
C THR A 328 -22.93 6.37 2.45
N PRO A 329 -23.97 5.82 1.81
CA PRO A 329 -24.36 6.27 0.48
C PRO A 329 -24.68 7.77 0.57
N THR A 330 -23.98 8.57 -0.22
CA THR A 330 -24.34 9.96 -0.46
C THR A 330 -25.81 9.94 -0.90
N ARG A 331 -26.70 10.47 -0.05
CA ARG A 331 -28.08 10.72 -0.46
C ARG A 331 -28.00 11.59 -1.72
N ARG A 332 -28.47 11.03 -2.83
CA ARG A 332 -28.74 11.76 -4.07
C ARG A 332 -29.78 12.85 -3.83
#